data_AF-A0A0G2G8X9-F1
#
_entry.id   AF-A0A0G2G8X9-F1
#
_cell.length_a   1.000
_cell.length_b   1.000
_cell.length_c   1.000
_cell.angle_alpha   90.00
_cell.angle_beta   90.00
_cell.angle_gamma   90.00
#
_symmetry.space_group_name_H-M   'P 1'
#
loop_
_entity.id
_entity.type
_entity.pdbx_description
1 polymer ?
#
loop_
_entity_poly.entity_id
_entity_poly.type
_entity_poly.pdbx_seq_one_letter_code
_entity_poly.pdbx_strand_id
1 'polypeptide(L)' 'MQLAVTRGYTLKLQPQSGRLLQPNQQNGITQNIHLLGVQRGQGTAVKMRWRASYILGSERKEEQGEISSLGVS' A
#
# COMPACT_ATOMS: atom_id res chain seq x y z
N MET A 1 4.11 1.39 -7.13
CA MET A 1 2.87 1.52 -6.34
C MET A 1 2.73 2.96 -5.89
N GLN A 2 1.50 3.49 -5.85
CA GLN A 2 1.19 4.82 -5.34
C GLN A 2 0.18 4.68 -4.20
N LEU A 3 0.34 5.50 -3.16
CA LEU A 3 -0.44 5.43 -1.93
C LEU A 3 -0.82 6.83 -1.48
N ALA A 4 -2.05 6.97 -0.99
CA ALA A 4 -2.58 8.20 -0.41
C ALA A 4 -3.34 7.86 0.88
N VAL A 5 -3.25 8.74 1.87
CA VAL A 5 -3.94 8.59 3.15
C VAL A 5 -4.84 9.77 3.44
N THR A 6 -5.76 9.57 4.38
CA THR A 6 -6.67 10.62 4.84
C THR A 6 -5.90 11.86 5.31
N ARG A 7 -6.41 13.05 4.99
CA ARG A 7 -5.83 14.34 5.38
C ARG A 7 -5.65 14.38 6.91
N GLY A 8 -4.44 14.71 7.37
CA GLY A 8 -4.08 14.71 8.80
C GLY A 8 -3.09 13.61 9.20
N TYR A 9 -2.90 12.58 8.37
CA TYR A 9 -1.87 11.56 8.59
C TYR A 9 -0.68 11.75 7.65
N THR A 10 0.51 11.40 8.13
CA THR A 10 1.74 11.44 7.33
C THR A 10 2.13 10.04 6.91
N LEU A 11 2.30 9.83 5.61
CA LEU A 11 2.75 8.57 5.03
C LEU A 11 4.25 8.60 4.80
N LYS A 12 4.98 7.62 5.34
CA LYS A 12 6.38 7.37 5.01
C LYS A 12 6.51 6.03 4.27
N LEU A 13 6.96 6.11 3.03
CA LEU A 13 7.18 4.96 2.16
C LEU A 13 8.65 4.58 2.22
N GLN A 14 8.94 3.33 2.60
CA GLN A 14 10.26 2.77 2.37
C GLN A 14 10.38 2.33 0.90
N PRO A 15 11.58 2.20 0.33
CA PRO A 15 11.74 1.58 -0.99
C PRO A 15 11.16 0.16 -1.00
N GLN A 16 10.41 -0.21 -2.04
CA GLN A 16 10.01 -1.61 -2.25
C GLN A 16 11.24 -2.51 -2.40
N SER A 17 11.17 -3.73 -1.86
CA SER A 17 12.27 -4.70 -1.91
C SER A 17 12.67 -5.09 -3.33
N GLY A 18 11.75 -5.01 -4.28
CA GLY A 18 11.98 -5.34 -5.69
C GLY A 18 10.86 -4.82 -6.57
N ARG A 19 11.06 -4.88 -7.89
CA ARG A 19 10.04 -4.50 -8.89
C ARG A 19 9.57 -5.66 -9.77
N LEU A 20 10.22 -6.81 -9.65
CA LEU A 20 9.97 -7.99 -10.45
C LEU A 20 9.42 -9.08 -9.54
N LEU A 21 8.32 -9.69 -9.95
CA LEU A 21 7.72 -10.84 -9.27
C LEU A 21 7.75 -12.01 -10.25
N GLN A 22 8.41 -13.10 -9.88
CA GLN A 22 8.45 -14.31 -10.70
C GLN A 22 7.11 -15.06 -10.64
N PRO A 23 6.76 -15.87 -11.66
CA PRO A 23 5.57 -16.71 -11.61
C PRO A 23 5.55 -17.57 -10.34
N ASN A 24 4.40 -17.59 -9.65
CA ASN A 24 4.18 -18.32 -8.39
C ASN A 24 5.08 -17.89 -7.21
N GLN A 25 5.82 -16.79 -7.32
CA GLN A 25 6.64 -16.29 -6.22
C GLN A 25 5.75 -15.71 -5.11
N GLN A 26 5.83 -16.28 -3.92
CA GLN A 26 5.13 -15.78 -2.75
C GLN A 26 5.96 -14.71 -2.06
N ASN A 27 5.31 -13.62 -1.62
CA ASN A 27 5.95 -12.51 -0.91
C ASN A 27 7.18 -11.91 -1.63
N GLY A 28 7.22 -11.98 -2.97
CA GLY A 28 8.41 -11.59 -3.74
C GLY A 28 8.67 -10.08 -3.82
N ILE A 29 7.67 -9.26 -3.50
CA ILE A 29 7.81 -7.80 -3.36
C ILE A 29 7.19 -7.40 -2.03
N THR A 30 7.96 -6.70 -1.21
CA THR A 30 7.52 -6.14 0.06
C THR A 30 7.66 -4.63 0.01
N GLN A 31 6.59 -3.94 0.40
CA GLN A 31 6.53 -2.48 0.49
C GLN A 31 6.14 -2.14 1.94
N ASN A 32 7.12 -1.66 2.70
CA ASN A 32 6.86 -1.21 4.07
C ASN A 32 6.31 0.21 4.06
N ILE A 33 5.21 0.41 4.79
CA ILE A 33 4.47 1.66 4.85
C ILE A 33 4.32 2.05 6.31
N HIS A 34 4.85 3.20 6.68
CA HIS A 34 4.72 3.75 8.02
C HIS A 34 3.70 4.88 7.99
N LEU A 35 2.64 4.74 8.79
CA LEU A 35 1.64 5.78 8.96
C LEU A 35 1.84 6.48 10.30
N LEU A 36 2.04 7.79 10.26
CA LEU A 36 2.30 8.62 11.43
C LEU A 36 1.12 9.57 11.68
N GLY A 37 0.89 9.89 12.96
CA GLY A 37 -0.18 10.78 13.40
C GLY A 37 -1.50 10.08 13.71
N VAL A 38 -1.56 8.74 13.62
CA VAL A 38 -2.71 7.97 14.07
C VAL A 38 -2.65 7.84 15.59
N GLN A 39 -3.65 8.37 16.29
CA GLN A 39 -3.76 8.18 17.72
C GLN A 39 -4.00 6.69 18.04
N ARG A 40 -3.47 6.22 19.18
CA ARG A 40 -3.82 4.88 19.68
C ARG A 40 -5.33 4.78 19.84
N GLY A 41 -5.93 3.67 19.43
CA GLY A 41 -7.38 3.46 19.37
C GLY A 41 -8.03 3.86 18.04
N GLN A 42 -7.37 4.68 17.21
CA GLN A 42 -8.00 5.31 16.04
C GLN A 42 -7.56 4.73 14.69
N GLY A 43 -6.92 3.57 14.68
CA GLY A 43 -6.51 2.90 13.43
C GLY A 43 -7.69 2.49 12.53
N THR A 44 -8.89 2.33 13.11
CA THR A 44 -10.12 2.03 12.37
C THR A 44 -10.66 3.21 11.56
N ALA A 45 -10.31 4.45 11.94
CA ALA A 45 -10.71 5.66 11.23
C ALA A 45 -9.80 6.00 10.05
N VAL A 46 -8.71 5.27 9.88
CA VAL A 46 -7.75 5.50 8.79
C VAL A 46 -8.32 4.94 7.49
N LYS A 47 -8.48 5.83 6.51
CA LYS A 47 -8.68 5.43 5.11
C LYS A 47 -7.40 5.61 4.31
N MET A 48 -7.07 4.60 3.52
CA MET A 48 -5.91 4.59 2.63
C MET A 48 -6.33 4.18 1.22
N ARG A 49 -5.93 4.95 0.22
CA ARG A 49 -6.13 4.62 -1.19
C ARG A 49 -4.81 4.13 -1.78
N TRP A 50 -4.87 3.04 -2.52
CA TRP A 50 -3.71 2.46 -3.18
C TRP A 50 -3.95 2.32 -4.68
N ARG A 51 -2.87 2.43 -5.45
CA ARG A 51 -2.82 2.13 -6.89
C ARG A 51 -1.55 1.35 -7.18
N ALA A 52 -1.69 0.20 -7.81
CA ALA A 52 -0.62 -0.65 -8.28
C ALA A 52 -0.66 -0.69 -9.81
N SER A 53 0.45 -0.36 -10.45
CA SER A 53 0.60 -0.50 -11.91
C SER A 53 1.76 -1.43 -12.18
N TYR A 54 1.56 -2.42 -13.03
CA TYR A 54 2.55 -3.43 -13.36
C TYR A 54 2.39 -3.90 -14.82
N ILE A 55 3.37 -4.64 -15.31
CA ILE A 55 3.34 -5.25 -16.64
C ILE A 55 3.27 -6.76 -16.43
N LEU A 56 2.29 -7.41 -17.06
CA LEU A 56 2.12 -8.86 -17.05
C LEU A 56 2.19 -9.36 -18.49
N GLY A 57 3.27 -10.06 -18.83
CA GLY A 57 3.57 -10.40 -20.22
C GLY A 57 3.79 -9.11 -21.04
N SER A 58 2.95 -8.89 -22.06
CA SER A 58 2.96 -7.68 -22.88
C SER A 58 1.91 -6.64 -22.46
N GLU A 59 1.08 -6.95 -21.45
CA GLU A 59 -0.05 -6.11 -21.06
C GLU A 59 0.32 -5.22 -19.87
N ARG A 60 -0.01 -3.92 -19.97
CA ARG A 60 0.09 -3.00 -18.83
C ARG A 60 -1.22 -3.07 -18.03
N LYS A 61 -1.11 -3.47 -16.77
CA LYS A 61 -2.23 -3.58 -15.84
C LYS A 61 -2.16 -2.51 -14.77
N GLU A 62 -3.35 -2.14 -14.31
CA GLU A 62 -3.53 -1.20 -13.23
C GLU A 62 -4.66 -1.65 -12.32
N GLU A 63 -4.36 -1.65 -11.03
CA GLU A 63 -5.29 -1.97 -9.96
C GLU A 63 -5.30 -0.83 -8.96
N GLN A 64 -6.48 -0.56 -8.40
CA GLN A 64 -6.63 0.45 -7.37
C GLN A 64 -7.71 0.01 -6.39
N GLY A 65 -7.61 0.51 -5.17
CA GLY A 65 -8.57 0.20 -4.12
C GLY A 65 -8.48 1.14 -2.94
N GLU A 66 -9.41 0.94 -2.01
CA GLU A 66 -9.46 1.64 -0.74
C GLU A 66 -9.40 0.63 0.40
N ILE A 67 -8.60 0.94 1.41
CA ILE A 67 -8.56 0.26 2.70
C ILE A 67 -9.29 1.18 3.67
N SER A 68 -10.51 0.78 4.04
CA SER A 68 -11.44 1.60 4.84
C SER A 68 -11.13 1.61 6.33
N SER A 69 -10.33 0.65 6.82
CA SER A 69 -9.90 0.51 8.21
C SER A 69 -8.62 -0.33 8.26
N LEU A 70 -7.66 0.06 9.09
CA LEU A 70 -6.43 -0.73 9.31
C LEU A 70 -6.63 -1.90 10.29
N GLY A 71 -7.81 -2.05 10.90
CA GLY A 71 -8.13 -3.17 11.80
C GLY A 71 -7.34 -3.17 13.11
N VAL A 72 -6.67 -2.07 13.45
CA VAL A 72 -5.89 -1.91 14.69
C VAL A 72 -6.55 -0.86 15.59
N SER A 73 -6.66 -1.18 16.88
CA SER A 73 -7.14 -0.31 17.96
C SER A 73 -6.05 -0.13 18.99
#